data_AF-A0A1L0B7C7-F1
#
_entry.id   AF-A0A1L0B7C7-F1
#
_cell.length_a   1.000
_cell.length_b   1.000
_cell.length_c   1.000
_cell.angle_alpha   90.00
_cell.angle_beta   90.00
_cell.angle_gamma   90.00
#
_symmetry.space_group_name_H-M   'P 1'
#
loop_
_entity.id
_entity.type
_entity.pdbx_description
1 polymer ?
#
loop_
_entity_poly.entity_id
_entity_poly.type
_entity_poly.pdbx_seq_one_letter_code
_entity_poly.pdbx_strand_id
1 'polypeptide(L)'
;MNNTPPGLYPIEYKVIKFLAYYVPFLKNYLYDKLSARITLGLLFLGTLSIINEVFITIDMFFLSKATYSELKKVKNLEDLLDHELLVDPKYFAKEIEDGVEQFESMENFFKKPVHVSHVSVFCAIINGKDKYQPIVNRPLKFDFEFAPEDFETSKYSPDYGCNLYHLKTKIYHFFKDSNTYKELDKSGNYDLSKLSISKSIHLYNSKDEAMNNDKLNELPLCFLKIESGDRLKCEIIIE
;
A
#
# COMPACT_ATOMS: atom_id res chain seq x y z
N MET A 1 -46.28 -35.64 -17.88
CA MET A 1 -45.25 -36.26 -18.74
C MET A 1 -43.95 -35.51 -18.55
N ASN A 2 -42.91 -36.19 -18.05
CA ASN A 2 -41.59 -35.61 -17.85
C ASN A 2 -40.92 -35.39 -19.20
N ASN A 3 -40.92 -34.14 -19.69
CA ASN A 3 -40.21 -33.74 -20.91
C ASN A 3 -38.71 -33.57 -20.65
N THR A 4 -38.09 -34.54 -19.99
CA THR A 4 -36.63 -34.61 -19.84
C THR A 4 -36.07 -35.36 -21.05
N PRO A 5 -35.22 -34.73 -21.88
CA PRO A 5 -34.51 -35.46 -22.93
C PRO A 5 -33.69 -36.60 -22.30
N PRO A 6 -33.54 -37.74 -22.99
CA PRO A 6 -32.92 -38.93 -22.43
C PRO A 6 -31.49 -38.65 -21.93
N GLY A 7 -31.25 -38.97 -20.66
CA GLY A 7 -29.91 -38.96 -20.05
C GLY A 7 -29.46 -37.67 -19.36
N LEU A 8 -30.31 -36.65 -19.20
CA LEU A 8 -30.10 -35.53 -18.26
C LEU A 8 -30.99 -35.72 -17.03
N TYR A 9 -30.48 -35.40 -15.84
CA TYR A 9 -31.29 -35.45 -14.64
C TYR A 9 -32.38 -34.36 -14.68
N PRO A 10 -33.58 -34.57 -14.10
CA PRO A 10 -34.66 -33.58 -14.12
C PRO A 10 -34.28 -32.21 -13.54
N ILE A 11 -33.32 -32.19 -12.61
CA ILE A 11 -32.79 -30.97 -12.00
C ILE A 11 -31.88 -30.22 -12.98
N GLU A 12 -30.95 -30.91 -13.64
CA GLU A 12 -30.05 -30.33 -14.66
C GLU A 12 -30.87 -29.64 -15.76
N TYR A 13 -31.92 -30.30 -16.26
CA TYR A 13 -32.76 -29.75 -17.31
C TYR A 13 -33.49 -28.46 -16.89
N LYS A 14 -34.01 -28.40 -15.65
CA LYS A 14 -34.63 -27.18 -15.11
C LYS A 14 -33.62 -26.03 -15.03
N VAL A 15 -32.42 -26.32 -14.53
CA VAL A 15 -31.34 -25.32 -14.38
C VAL A 15 -30.87 -24.84 -15.75
N ILE A 16 -30.68 -25.73 -16.73
CA ILE A 16 -30.32 -25.37 -18.11
C ILE A 16 -31.37 -24.44 -18.73
N LYS A 17 -32.66 -24.79 -18.60
CA LYS A 17 -33.74 -23.97 -19.16
C LYS A 17 -33.82 -22.59 -18.50
N PHE A 18 -33.60 -22.53 -17.19
CA PHE A 18 -33.52 -21.27 -16.44
C PHE A 18 -32.35 -20.42 -16.91
N LEU A 19 -31.14 -20.98 -16.93
CA LEU A 19 -29.92 -20.28 -17.35
C LEU A 19 -29.99 -19.81 -18.81
N ALA A 20 -30.49 -20.65 -19.70
CA ALA A 20 -30.69 -20.30 -21.11
C ALA A 20 -31.72 -19.18 -21.30
N TYR A 21 -32.72 -19.06 -20.41
CA TYR A 21 -33.73 -18.02 -20.49
C TYR A 21 -33.19 -16.67 -19.98
N TYR A 22 -32.57 -16.67 -18.79
CA TYR A 22 -32.11 -15.43 -18.14
C TYR A 22 -30.75 -14.95 -18.61
N VAL A 23 -29.91 -15.83 -19.16
CA VAL A 23 -28.59 -15.48 -19.69
C VAL A 23 -28.49 -16.02 -21.14
N PRO A 24 -29.01 -15.26 -22.14
CA PRO A 24 -29.14 -15.75 -23.51
C PRO A 24 -27.84 -16.23 -24.16
N PHE A 25 -26.69 -15.66 -23.76
CA PHE A 25 -25.37 -16.07 -24.22
C PHE A 25 -25.02 -17.53 -23.85
N LEU A 26 -25.49 -18.03 -22.71
CA LEU A 26 -25.21 -19.40 -22.29
C LEU A 26 -25.85 -20.44 -23.23
N LYS A 27 -26.84 -20.07 -24.05
CA LYS A 27 -27.42 -20.98 -25.05
C LYS A 27 -26.36 -21.56 -26.01
N ASN A 28 -25.33 -20.78 -26.33
CA ASN A 28 -24.24 -21.20 -27.22
C ASN A 28 -23.35 -22.29 -26.61
N TYR A 29 -23.44 -22.52 -25.30
CA TYR A 29 -22.64 -23.50 -24.56
C TYR A 29 -23.49 -24.64 -23.96
N LEU A 30 -24.82 -24.51 -24.01
CA LEU A 30 -25.80 -25.46 -23.46
C LEU A 30 -26.51 -26.28 -24.56
N TYR A 31 -25.94 -26.35 -25.77
CA TYR A 31 -26.59 -26.92 -26.96
C TYR A 31 -26.61 -28.45 -26.99
N ASP A 32 -25.58 -29.10 -26.47
CA ASP A 32 -25.50 -30.55 -26.35
C ASP A 32 -25.27 -30.99 -24.89
N LYS A 33 -25.51 -32.28 -24.62
CA LYS A 33 -25.46 -32.83 -23.27
C LYS A 33 -24.08 -32.70 -22.61
N LEU A 34 -23.00 -32.89 -23.38
CA LEU A 34 -21.66 -32.85 -22.83
C LEU A 34 -21.28 -31.40 -22.50
N SER A 35 -21.46 -30.47 -23.45
CA SER A 35 -21.17 -29.06 -23.19
C SER A 35 -22.04 -28.50 -22.06
N ALA A 36 -23.33 -28.86 -22.01
CA ALA A 36 -24.20 -28.41 -20.92
C ALA A 36 -23.70 -28.83 -19.54
N ARG A 37 -23.20 -30.07 -19.39
CA ARG A 37 -22.62 -30.56 -18.14
C ARG A 37 -21.30 -29.88 -17.80
N ILE A 38 -20.43 -29.67 -18.78
CA ILE A 38 -19.17 -28.94 -18.60
C ILE A 38 -19.47 -27.51 -18.16
N THR A 39 -20.37 -26.80 -18.83
CA THR A 39 -20.76 -25.43 -18.49
C THR A 39 -21.38 -25.35 -17.11
N LEU A 40 -22.28 -26.27 -16.73
CA LEU A 40 -22.82 -26.32 -15.37
C LEU A 40 -21.72 -26.58 -14.32
N GLY A 41 -20.77 -27.48 -14.62
CA GLY A 41 -19.62 -27.74 -13.76
C GLY A 41 -18.74 -26.51 -13.59
N LEU A 42 -18.44 -25.79 -14.66
CA LEU A 42 -17.66 -24.54 -14.63
C LEU A 42 -18.39 -23.43 -13.86
N LEU A 43 -19.71 -23.29 -14.06
CA LEU A 43 -20.52 -22.33 -13.29
C LEU A 43 -20.52 -22.66 -11.81
N PHE A 44 -20.63 -23.95 -11.46
CA PHE A 44 -20.57 -24.40 -10.07
C PHE A 44 -19.19 -24.13 -9.45
N LEU A 45 -18.11 -24.56 -10.10
CA LEU A 45 -16.74 -24.32 -9.63
C LEU A 45 -16.44 -22.82 -9.53
N GLY A 46 -16.80 -22.04 -10.54
CA GLY A 46 -16.63 -20.59 -10.53
C GLY A 46 -17.42 -19.91 -9.42
N THR A 47 -18.63 -20.37 -9.13
CA THR A 47 -19.43 -19.86 -7.99
C THR A 47 -18.75 -20.19 -6.67
N LEU A 48 -18.23 -21.42 -6.49
CA LEU A 48 -17.47 -21.77 -5.29
C LEU A 48 -16.20 -20.93 -5.15
N SER A 49 -15.47 -20.69 -6.24
CA SER A 49 -14.30 -19.82 -6.23
C SER A 49 -14.64 -18.39 -5.83
N ILE A 50 -15.73 -17.82 -6.34
CA ILE A 50 -16.21 -16.48 -5.95
C ILE A 50 -16.55 -16.45 -4.45
N ILE A 51 -17.28 -17.45 -3.95
CA ILE A 51 -17.64 -17.53 -2.53
C ILE A 51 -16.37 -17.61 -1.66
N ASN A 52 -15.41 -18.46 -2.05
CA ASN A 52 -14.13 -18.59 -1.34
C ASN A 52 -13.35 -17.28 -1.31
N GLU A 53 -13.26 -16.59 -2.44
CA GLU A 53 -12.58 -15.29 -2.55
C GLU A 53 -13.24 -14.23 -1.67
N VAL A 54 -14.57 -14.21 -1.61
CA VAL A 54 -15.31 -13.29 -0.72
C VAL A 54 -14.97 -13.56 0.74
N PHE A 55 -14.92 -14.83 1.18
CA PHE A 55 -14.53 -15.16 2.55
C PHE A 55 -13.10 -14.73 2.87
N ILE A 56 -12.13 -15.05 1.99
CA ILE A 56 -10.73 -14.63 2.14
C ILE A 56 -10.61 -13.11 2.22
N THR A 57 -11.33 -12.38 1.35
CA THR A 57 -11.33 -10.91 1.33
C THR A 57 -11.86 -10.32 2.63
N ILE A 58 -12.92 -10.91 3.19
CA ILE A 58 -13.50 -10.48 4.47
C ILE A 58 -12.50 -10.70 5.61
N ASP A 59 -11.86 -11.87 5.68
CA ASP A 59 -10.88 -12.19 6.72
C ASP A 59 -9.66 -11.26 6.63
N MET A 60 -9.14 -11.04 5.42
CA MET A 60 -8.07 -10.08 5.15
C MET A 60 -8.44 -8.67 5.63
N PHE A 61 -9.65 -8.21 5.32
CA PHE A 61 -10.11 -6.88 5.74
C PHE A 61 -10.11 -6.72 7.26
N PHE A 62 -10.60 -7.73 8.00
CA PHE A 62 -10.62 -7.67 9.46
C PHE A 62 -9.23 -7.73 10.08
N LEU A 63 -8.36 -8.61 9.59
CA LEU A 63 -6.98 -8.73 10.07
C LEU A 63 -6.19 -7.44 9.83
N SER A 64 -6.21 -6.93 8.60
CA SER A 64 -5.51 -5.69 8.24
C SER A 64 -6.04 -4.51 9.06
N LYS A 65 -7.36 -4.39 9.23
CA LYS A 65 -7.97 -3.33 10.05
C LYS A 65 -7.56 -3.43 11.52
N ALA A 66 -7.41 -4.64 12.07
CA ALA A 66 -6.93 -4.84 13.43
C ALA A 66 -5.49 -4.33 13.57
N THR A 67 -4.59 -4.70 12.66
CA THR A 67 -3.21 -4.21 12.61
C THR A 67 -3.16 -2.68 12.53
N TYR A 68 -3.91 -2.06 11.61
CA TYR A 68 -3.94 -0.60 11.51
C TYR A 68 -4.46 0.07 12.78
N SER A 69 -5.44 -0.54 13.44
CA SER A 69 -5.93 -0.06 14.73
C SER A 69 -4.84 -0.16 15.82
N GLU A 70 -4.03 -1.21 15.82
CA GLU A 70 -2.91 -1.37 16.76
C GLU A 70 -1.82 -0.32 16.50
N LEU A 71 -1.36 -0.19 15.26
CA LEU A 71 -0.38 0.83 14.85
C LEU A 71 -0.86 2.25 15.24
N LYS A 72 -2.15 2.53 15.03
CA LYS A 72 -2.76 3.84 15.34
C LYS A 72 -2.87 4.14 16.84
N LYS A 73 -2.83 3.12 17.73
CA LYS A 73 -2.90 3.29 19.20
C LYS A 73 -1.55 3.67 19.82
N VAL A 74 -0.45 3.33 19.15
CA VAL A 74 0.90 3.62 19.65
C VAL A 74 1.10 5.14 19.72
N LYS A 75 1.48 5.64 20.91
CA LYS A 75 1.66 7.08 21.16
C LYS A 75 3.00 7.60 20.66
N ASN A 76 4.09 6.88 20.93
CA ASN A 76 5.42 7.26 20.49
C ASN A 76 5.80 6.45 19.25
N LEU A 77 6.14 7.12 18.15
CA LEU A 77 6.52 6.43 16.92
C LEU A 77 7.78 5.58 17.07
N GLU A 78 8.66 5.88 18.04
CA GLU A 78 9.85 5.10 18.33
C GLU A 78 9.53 3.68 18.82
N ASP A 79 8.40 3.51 19.52
CA ASP A 79 7.96 2.19 20.01
C ASP A 79 7.62 1.23 18.85
N LEU A 80 7.42 1.76 17.64
CA LEU A 80 7.16 0.97 16.43
C LEU A 80 8.42 0.31 15.86
N LEU A 81 9.61 0.73 16.27
CA LEU A 81 10.87 0.11 15.81
C LEU A 81 10.96 -1.37 16.21
N ASP A 82 10.38 -1.70 17.36
CA ASP A 82 10.37 -3.04 17.94
C ASP A 82 9.05 -3.78 17.67
N HIS A 83 8.23 -3.30 16.72
CA HIS A 83 6.94 -3.91 16.42
C HIS A 83 7.12 -5.34 15.92
N GLU A 84 6.29 -6.27 16.40
CA GLU A 84 6.39 -7.71 16.14
C GLU A 84 6.47 -8.03 14.63
N LEU A 85 5.64 -7.37 13.83
CA LEU A 85 5.64 -7.50 12.35
C LEU A 85 6.95 -7.10 11.67
N LEU A 86 7.80 -6.27 12.29
CA LEU A 86 9.10 -5.86 11.73
C LEU A 86 10.25 -6.77 12.17
N VAL A 87 10.11 -7.42 13.33
CA VAL A 87 11.22 -8.12 13.99
C VAL A 87 11.05 -9.64 13.95
N ASP A 88 9.82 -10.14 14.09
CA ASP A 88 9.54 -11.57 14.20
C ASP A 88 9.64 -12.25 12.82
N PRO A 89 10.56 -13.22 12.66
CA PRO A 89 10.76 -13.90 11.39
C PRO A 89 9.56 -14.66 10.83
N LYS A 90 8.53 -14.93 11.63
CA LYS A 90 7.32 -15.64 11.17
C LYS A 90 6.44 -14.84 10.22
N TYR A 91 6.70 -13.55 10.09
CA TYR A 91 6.05 -12.63 9.14
C TYR A 91 6.90 -12.40 7.88
N PHE A 92 7.93 -13.21 7.64
CA PHE A 92 8.73 -13.13 6.44
C PHE A 92 8.74 -14.49 5.75
N ALA A 93 8.38 -14.50 4.47
CA ALA A 93 8.72 -15.61 3.61
C ALA A 93 10.24 -15.73 3.54
N LYS A 94 10.76 -16.95 3.66
CA LYS A 94 12.21 -17.22 3.59
C LYS A 94 12.49 -18.22 2.48
N GLU A 95 13.43 -17.88 1.62
CA GLU A 95 14.05 -18.85 0.73
C GLU A 95 15.10 -19.63 1.54
N ILE A 96 14.95 -20.96 1.61
CA ILE A 96 15.94 -21.84 2.24
C ILE A 96 16.97 -22.24 1.18
N GLU A 97 18.25 -22.37 1.58
CA GLU A 97 19.30 -22.98 0.77
C GLU A 97 18.77 -24.32 0.20
N ASP A 98 18.75 -24.46 -1.14
CA ASP A 98 18.09 -25.50 -1.97
C ASP A 98 16.84 -25.05 -2.75
N GLY A 99 16.47 -23.76 -2.70
CA GLY A 99 15.41 -23.20 -3.55
C GLY A 99 13.99 -23.61 -3.11
N VAL A 100 13.85 -24.05 -1.86
CA VAL A 100 12.56 -24.36 -1.23
C VAL A 100 12.12 -23.12 -0.46
N GLU A 101 11.04 -22.49 -0.93
CA GLU A 101 10.42 -21.34 -0.26
C GLU A 101 9.59 -21.79 0.94
N GLN A 102 9.96 -21.33 2.13
CA GLN A 102 9.11 -21.42 3.31
C GLN A 102 8.19 -20.21 3.35
N PHE A 103 6.97 -20.42 2.87
CA PHE A 103 5.92 -19.41 2.96
C PHE A 103 5.45 -19.25 4.40
N GLU A 104 5.12 -18.01 4.74
CA GLU A 104 4.39 -17.68 5.95
C GLU A 104 2.93 -18.16 5.88
N SER A 105 2.25 -18.22 7.02
CA SER A 105 0.82 -18.54 7.03
C SER A 105 0.01 -17.40 6.41
N MET A 106 -1.12 -17.75 5.78
CA MET A 106 -2.05 -16.78 5.20
C MET A 106 -2.49 -15.71 6.22
N GLU A 107 -2.70 -16.13 7.48
CA GLU A 107 -3.04 -15.21 8.58
C GLU A 107 -1.92 -14.21 8.87
N ASN A 108 -0.65 -14.65 8.87
CA ASN A 108 0.50 -13.78 9.10
C ASN A 108 0.70 -12.80 7.95
N PHE A 109 0.52 -13.25 6.70
CA PHE A 109 0.57 -12.39 5.54
C PHE A 109 -0.51 -11.30 5.60
N PHE A 110 -1.76 -11.64 5.90
CA PHE A 110 -2.86 -10.68 5.98
C PHE A 110 -2.78 -9.71 7.16
N LYS A 111 -1.98 -10.01 8.19
CA LYS A 111 -1.70 -9.06 9.27
C LYS A 111 -0.75 -7.94 8.85
N LYS A 112 0.00 -8.09 7.76
CA LYS A 112 0.94 -7.06 7.30
C LYS A 112 0.17 -5.79 6.90
N PRO A 113 0.65 -4.59 7.30
CA PRO A 113 0.07 -3.36 6.79
C PRO A 113 0.35 -3.25 5.29
N VAL A 114 -0.62 -2.69 4.54
CA VAL A 114 -0.47 -2.44 3.11
C VAL A 114 0.58 -1.35 2.91
N HIS A 115 1.53 -1.60 2.01
CA HIS A 115 2.55 -0.62 1.65
C HIS A 115 1.93 0.66 1.06
N VAL A 116 2.67 1.75 1.19
CA VAL A 116 2.27 3.06 0.67
C VAL A 116 2.72 3.18 -0.78
N SER A 117 1.77 3.24 -1.72
CA SER A 117 2.06 3.35 -3.15
C SER A 117 2.20 4.79 -3.65
N HIS A 118 1.48 5.74 -3.03
CA HIS A 118 1.62 7.17 -3.34
C HIS A 118 1.25 8.06 -2.16
N VAL A 119 1.81 9.27 -2.11
CA VAL A 119 1.50 10.31 -1.11
C VAL A 119 1.59 11.71 -1.71
N SER A 120 0.78 12.63 -1.18
CA SER A 120 0.93 14.07 -1.45
C SER A 120 1.64 14.75 -0.28
N VAL A 121 2.71 15.48 -0.53
CA VAL A 121 3.47 16.21 0.49
C VAL A 121 3.36 17.71 0.27
N PHE A 122 2.91 18.42 1.29
CA PHE A 122 2.81 19.88 1.30
C PHE A 122 3.98 20.48 2.09
N CYS A 123 4.92 21.08 1.38
CA CYS A 123 6.16 21.61 1.93
C CYS A 123 6.08 23.12 2.16
N ALA A 124 6.16 23.55 3.41
CA ALA A 124 6.47 24.92 3.76
C ALA A 124 7.99 25.12 3.78
N ILE A 125 8.49 26.21 3.21
CA ILE A 125 9.91 26.57 3.29
C ILE A 125 10.05 27.57 4.42
N ILE A 126 10.89 27.25 5.40
CA ILE A 126 10.99 27.98 6.66
C ILE A 126 12.40 28.55 6.83
N ASN A 127 12.48 29.83 7.23
CA ASN A 127 13.74 30.42 7.65
C ASN A 127 14.10 29.97 9.07
N GLY A 128 15.17 29.20 9.21
CA GLY A 128 15.67 28.72 10.49
C GLY A 128 16.23 29.84 11.39
N LYS A 129 16.62 31.00 10.83
CA LYS A 129 17.14 32.14 11.58
C LYS A 129 16.04 33.11 12.06
N ASP A 130 14.98 33.29 11.28
CA ASP A 130 13.92 34.26 11.55
C ASP A 130 12.66 33.63 12.14
N LYS A 131 12.74 33.14 13.38
CA LYS A 131 11.58 32.68 14.17
C LYS A 131 10.66 31.67 13.45
N TYR A 132 11.20 30.84 12.56
CA TYR A 132 10.44 29.86 11.79
C TYR A 132 9.31 30.48 10.92
N GLN A 133 9.55 31.66 10.36
CA GLN A 133 8.59 32.25 9.42
C GLN A 133 8.64 31.58 8.04
N PRO A 134 7.47 31.37 7.38
CA PRO A 134 7.43 30.89 6.00
C PRO A 134 8.06 31.90 5.04
N ILE A 135 8.97 31.43 4.20
CA ILE A 135 9.66 32.26 3.19
C ILE A 135 8.77 32.47 1.95
N VAL A 136 7.94 31.47 1.63
CA VAL A 136 7.04 31.51 0.48
C VAL A 136 5.58 31.58 0.93
N ASN A 137 4.79 32.41 0.23
CA ASN A 137 3.37 32.60 0.53
C ASN A 137 2.52 31.35 0.23
N ARG A 138 2.98 30.46 -0.66
CA ARG A 138 2.29 29.22 -1.02
C ARG A 138 3.22 28.04 -0.79
N PRO A 139 2.79 27.00 -0.06
CA PRO A 139 3.57 25.79 0.11
C PRO A 139 3.74 25.06 -1.23
N LEU A 140 4.89 24.41 -1.40
CA LEU A 140 5.11 23.51 -2.52
C LEU A 140 4.30 22.24 -2.31
N LYS A 141 3.72 21.71 -3.38
CA LYS A 141 3.04 20.42 -3.35
C LYS A 141 3.81 19.45 -4.24
N PHE A 142 4.20 18.32 -3.68
CA PHE A 142 4.76 17.21 -4.43
C PHE A 142 3.84 16.00 -4.31
N ASP A 143 3.61 15.31 -5.42
CA ASP A 143 2.90 14.04 -5.45
C ASP A 143 3.93 12.97 -5.79
N PHE A 144 4.17 12.04 -4.87
CA PHE A 144 5.16 10.98 -5.01
C PHE A 144 4.46 9.65 -5.23
N GLU A 145 4.96 8.91 -6.21
CA GLU A 145 4.66 7.50 -6.42
C GLU A 145 5.92 6.68 -6.11
N PHE A 146 5.71 5.47 -5.63
CA PHE A 146 6.79 4.54 -5.31
C PHE A 146 6.67 3.29 -6.18
N ALA A 147 7.78 2.95 -6.83
CA ALA A 147 7.86 1.77 -7.67
C ALA A 147 8.36 0.56 -6.85
N PRO A 148 8.03 -0.68 -7.25
CA PRO A 148 8.48 -1.90 -6.54
C PRO A 148 9.98 -1.94 -6.27
N GLU A 149 10.78 -1.45 -7.21
CA GLU A 149 12.24 -1.42 -7.14
C GLU A 149 12.75 -0.49 -6.02
N ASP A 150 11.95 0.50 -5.60
CA ASP A 150 12.27 1.38 -4.47
C ASP A 150 12.31 0.60 -3.14
N PHE A 151 11.76 -0.62 -3.09
CA PHE A 151 11.58 -1.41 -1.86
C PHE A 151 12.59 -2.56 -1.70
N GLU A 152 13.22 -3.01 -2.78
CA GLU A 152 14.07 -4.21 -2.79
C GLU A 152 15.34 -4.07 -1.96
N THR A 153 15.84 -2.85 -1.78
CA THR A 153 17.09 -2.56 -1.05
C THR A 153 16.87 -2.30 0.45
N SER A 154 15.62 -2.39 0.92
CA SER A 154 15.29 -2.13 2.31
C SER A 154 15.75 -3.25 3.23
N LYS A 155 16.05 -2.92 4.48
CA LYS A 155 16.36 -3.89 5.55
C LYS A 155 15.16 -4.79 5.87
N TYR A 156 13.96 -4.31 5.61
CA TYR A 156 12.70 -4.98 5.94
C TYR A 156 12.11 -5.68 4.70
N SER A 157 11.07 -6.50 4.90
CA SER A 157 10.38 -7.17 3.79
C SER A 157 9.97 -6.16 2.70
N PRO A 158 10.22 -6.47 1.41
CA PRO A 158 9.72 -5.66 0.30
C PRO A 158 8.21 -5.41 0.36
N ASP A 159 7.45 -6.30 1.01
CA ASP A 159 5.99 -6.18 1.22
C ASP A 159 5.58 -4.88 1.93
N TYR A 160 6.49 -4.29 2.73
CA TYR A 160 6.22 -3.08 3.50
C TYR A 160 6.48 -1.79 2.70
N GLY A 161 7.12 -1.91 1.54
CA GLY A 161 7.34 -0.79 0.64
C GLY A 161 8.43 0.19 1.10
N CYS A 162 8.24 1.45 0.75
CA CYS A 162 9.27 2.48 0.91
C CYS A 162 9.51 2.84 2.37
N ASN A 163 10.73 3.28 2.69
CA ASN A 163 11.06 3.83 4.00
C ASN A 163 11.01 5.37 4.02
N LEU A 164 11.00 5.93 5.23
CA LEU A 164 10.95 7.37 5.45
C LEU A 164 12.16 8.11 4.86
N TYR A 165 13.35 7.52 4.94
CA TYR A 165 14.57 8.12 4.38
C TYR A 165 14.44 8.38 2.88
N HIS A 166 13.91 7.41 2.15
CA HIS A 166 13.73 7.51 0.71
C HIS A 166 12.71 8.60 0.35
N LEU A 167 11.58 8.71 1.08
CA LEU A 167 10.64 9.83 0.91
C LEU A 167 11.32 11.19 1.18
N LYS A 168 12.10 11.33 2.26
CA LYS A 168 12.87 12.55 2.54
C LYS A 168 13.88 12.87 1.43
N THR A 169 14.52 11.85 0.88
CA THR A 169 15.45 11.98 -0.25
C THR A 169 14.75 12.48 -1.51
N LYS A 170 13.58 11.91 -1.86
CA LYS A 170 12.75 12.40 -2.97
C LYS A 170 12.37 13.87 -2.76
N ILE A 171 11.89 14.26 -1.57
CA ILE A 171 11.56 15.66 -1.24
C ILE A 171 12.78 16.58 -1.41
N TYR A 172 13.94 16.16 -0.90
CA TYR A 172 15.20 16.91 -1.00
C TYR A 172 15.55 17.24 -2.45
N HIS A 173 15.58 16.21 -3.31
CA HIS A 173 15.97 16.37 -4.71
C HIS A 173 14.93 17.18 -5.49
N PHE A 174 13.64 16.90 -5.30
CA PHE A 174 12.57 17.66 -5.95
C PHE A 174 12.58 19.13 -5.54
N PHE A 175 12.87 19.43 -4.27
CA PHE A 175 13.04 20.81 -3.84
C PHE A 175 14.23 21.47 -4.52
N LYS A 176 15.41 20.83 -4.57
CA LYS A 176 16.60 21.39 -5.23
C LYS A 176 16.40 21.65 -6.73
N ASP A 177 15.63 20.81 -7.38
CA ASP A 177 15.34 20.95 -8.81
C ASP A 177 14.26 22.01 -9.11
N SER A 178 13.50 22.41 -8.09
CA SER A 178 12.41 23.38 -8.22
C SER A 178 12.89 24.78 -8.59
N ASN A 179 12.01 25.55 -9.26
CA ASN A 179 12.26 26.96 -9.56
C ASN A 179 12.43 27.78 -8.28
N THR A 180 11.67 27.44 -7.23
CA THR A 180 11.75 28.10 -5.93
C THR A 180 13.15 28.01 -5.32
N TYR A 181 13.80 26.83 -5.38
CA TYR A 181 15.19 26.70 -4.92
C TYR A 181 16.13 27.59 -5.73
N LYS A 182 16.00 27.59 -7.06
CA LYS A 182 16.84 28.41 -7.95
C LYS A 182 16.65 29.91 -7.71
N GLU A 183 15.45 30.35 -7.38
CA GLU A 183 15.15 31.74 -7.02
C GLU A 183 15.76 32.12 -5.67
N LEU A 184 15.65 31.24 -4.67
CA LEU A 184 16.26 31.43 -3.36
C LEU A 184 17.78 31.48 -3.45
N ASP A 185 18.39 30.59 -4.23
CA ASP A 185 19.84 30.53 -4.44
C ASP A 185 20.37 31.81 -5.11
N LYS A 186 19.67 32.29 -6.15
CA LYS A 186 20.01 33.54 -6.85
C LYS A 186 19.84 34.78 -5.97
N SER A 187 18.92 34.76 -5.00
CA SER A 187 18.67 35.91 -4.12
C SER A 187 19.86 36.23 -3.23
N GLY A 188 20.71 35.24 -2.90
CA GLY A 188 21.83 35.38 -1.98
C GLY A 188 21.45 35.65 -0.53
N ASN A 189 20.15 35.64 -0.20
CA ASN A 189 19.65 35.94 1.15
C ASN A 189 19.67 34.72 2.09
N TYR A 190 19.88 33.52 1.55
CA TYR A 190 19.83 32.25 2.27
C TYR A 190 21.06 31.40 1.94
N ASP A 191 21.61 30.73 2.95
CA ASP A 191 22.70 29.76 2.85
C ASP A 191 22.15 28.36 2.60
N LEU A 192 21.90 28.07 1.32
CA LEU A 192 21.40 26.76 0.87
C LEU A 192 22.46 25.66 0.90
N SER A 193 23.74 25.99 1.15
CA SER A 193 24.85 25.02 1.18
C SER A 193 24.72 24.04 2.36
N LYS A 194 24.01 24.44 3.41
CA LYS A 194 23.77 23.64 4.61
C LYS A 194 22.56 22.72 4.53
N LEU A 195 21.81 22.76 3.43
CA LEU A 195 20.61 21.94 3.24
C LEU A 195 20.98 20.45 3.26
N SER A 196 20.45 19.70 4.23
CA SER A 196 20.66 18.26 4.34
C SER A 196 19.36 17.51 4.62
N ILE A 197 19.29 16.24 4.18
CA ILE A 197 18.09 15.41 4.32
C ILE A 197 17.68 15.25 5.79
N SER A 198 18.63 14.97 6.69
CA SER A 198 18.35 14.72 8.11
C SER A 198 18.00 15.96 8.91
N LYS A 199 18.64 17.11 8.63
CA LYS A 199 18.47 18.33 9.45
C LYS A 199 17.41 19.27 8.90
N SER A 200 17.26 19.32 7.58
CA SER A 200 16.44 20.33 6.92
C SER A 200 15.04 19.84 6.55
N ILE A 201 14.78 18.53 6.50
CA ILE A 201 13.48 18.00 6.08
C ILE A 201 12.73 17.43 7.27
N HIS A 202 11.75 18.20 7.72
CA HIS A 202 10.91 17.86 8.86
C HIS A 202 9.55 17.40 8.35
N LEU A 203 9.21 16.13 8.57
CA LEU A 203 7.98 15.52 8.07
C LEU A 203 7.03 15.20 9.21
N TYR A 204 5.74 15.33 8.92
CA TYR A 204 4.66 15.01 9.83
C TYR A 204 3.69 14.05 9.13
N ASN A 205 3.24 13.02 9.85
CA ASN A 205 2.28 12.07 9.30
C ASN A 205 0.87 12.70 9.19
N SER A 206 -0.11 11.93 8.69
CA SER A 206 -1.50 12.38 8.55
C SER A 206 -2.19 12.75 9.88
N LYS A 207 -1.57 12.43 11.02
CA LYS A 207 -2.01 12.79 12.38
C LYS A 207 -1.23 13.94 13.00
N ASP A 208 -0.42 14.65 12.22
CA ASP A 208 0.46 15.74 12.69
C ASP A 208 1.54 15.29 13.71
N GLU A 209 1.89 14.00 13.72
CA GLU A 209 3.00 13.49 14.53
C GLU A 209 4.33 13.66 13.78
N ALA A 210 5.32 14.25 14.45
CA ALA A 210 6.64 14.51 13.86
C ALA A 210 7.44 13.21 13.63
N MET A 211 8.05 13.09 12.45
CA MET A 211 8.87 11.95 12.01
C MET A 211 10.33 12.37 11.78
N ASN A 212 10.82 13.28 12.63
CA ASN A 212 12.12 13.93 12.43
C ASN A 212 13.27 13.19 13.11
N ASN A 213 12.97 12.15 13.90
CA ASN A 213 13.99 11.33 14.54
C ASN A 213 14.69 10.44 13.49
N ASP A 214 16.03 10.45 13.50
CA ASP A 214 16.86 9.66 12.59
C ASP A 214 16.60 8.15 12.69
N LYS A 215 16.22 7.64 13.86
CA LYS A 215 15.88 6.22 14.02
C LYS A 215 14.67 5.80 13.17
N LEU A 216 13.73 6.71 12.92
CA LEU A 216 12.53 6.44 12.13
C LEU A 216 12.81 6.41 10.63
N ASN A 217 13.99 6.86 10.18
CA ASN A 217 14.34 6.91 8.76
C ASN A 217 14.34 5.53 8.09
N GLU A 218 14.68 4.47 8.84
CA GLU A 218 14.67 3.09 8.33
C GLU A 218 13.27 2.49 8.26
N LEU A 219 12.30 3.04 8.99
CA LEU A 219 10.96 2.44 9.08
C LEU A 219 10.20 2.57 7.75
N PRO A 220 9.48 1.51 7.35
CA PRO A 220 8.55 1.59 6.23
C PRO A 220 7.43 2.59 6.51
N LEU A 221 6.97 3.30 5.49
CA LEU A 221 5.96 4.36 5.62
C LEU A 221 4.65 3.84 6.21
N CYS A 222 4.26 2.60 5.87
CA CYS A 222 3.02 1.99 6.37
C CYS A 222 3.01 1.77 7.90
N PHE A 223 4.20 1.68 8.53
CA PHE A 223 4.32 1.62 9.99
C PHE A 223 4.21 3.01 10.63
N LEU A 224 4.54 4.08 9.91
CA LEU A 224 4.48 5.46 10.39
C LEU A 224 3.06 6.05 10.38
N LYS A 225 2.04 5.17 10.34
CA LYS A 225 0.61 5.51 10.27
C LYS A 225 0.26 6.30 9.00
N ILE A 226 1.01 6.08 7.93
CA ILE A 226 0.77 6.67 6.61
C ILE A 226 0.06 5.63 5.75
N GLU A 227 -1.00 6.06 5.08
CA GLU A 227 -1.75 5.26 4.12
C GLU A 227 -1.56 5.80 2.70
N SER A 228 -1.78 4.95 1.70
CA SER A 228 -1.71 5.37 0.30
C SER A 228 -2.77 6.44 0.02
N GLY A 229 -2.36 7.54 -0.61
CA GLY A 229 -3.19 8.72 -0.85
C GLY A 229 -3.24 9.74 0.30
N ASP A 230 -2.50 9.49 1.38
CA ASP A 230 -2.39 10.46 2.48
C ASP A 230 -1.75 11.78 2.05
N ARG A 231 -2.14 12.83 2.77
CA ARG A 231 -1.58 14.18 2.65
C ARG A 231 -0.69 14.47 3.84
N LEU A 232 0.61 14.58 3.58
CA LEU A 232 1.62 14.81 4.60
C LEU A 232 2.03 16.28 4.63
N LYS A 233 2.40 16.76 5.81
CA LYS A 233 2.98 18.09 5.99
C LYS A 233 4.50 17.96 6.06
N CYS A 234 5.19 18.89 5.44
CA CYS A 234 6.64 18.97 5.46
C CYS A 234 7.07 20.41 5.72
N GLU A 235 8.13 20.56 6.49
CA GLU A 235 8.84 21.82 6.70
C GLU A 235 10.27 21.64 6.17
N ILE A 236 10.66 22.48 5.23
CA ILE A 236 12.01 22.53 4.68
C ILE A 236 12.71 23.72 5.32
N ILE A 237 13.63 23.45 6.24
CA ILE A 237 14.36 24.46 6.99
C ILE A 237 15.61 24.86 6.21
N ILE A 238 15.69 26.14 5.88
CA ILE A 238 16.88 26.77 5.27
C ILE A 238 17.40 27.90 6.16
N GLU A 239 18.72 28.07 6.16
CA GLU A 239 19.43 29.11 6.94
C GLU A 239 19.82 30.30 6.08
#